data_AF-A0A6J6T9N4-F1
#
_entry.id   AF-A0A6J6T9N4-F1
#
_cell.length_a   1.000
_cell.length_b   1.000
_cell.length_c   1.000
_cell.angle_alpha   90.00
_cell.angle_beta   90.00
_cell.angle_gamma   90.00
#
_symmetry.space_group_name_H-M   'P 1'
#
loop_
_entity.id
_entity.type
_entity.pdbx_description
1 polymer ?
#
loop_
_entity_poly.entity_id
_entity_poly.type
_entity_poly.pdbx_seq_one_letter_code
_entity_poly.pdbx_strand_id
1 'polypeptide(L)'
;MRVNRNSPIIRDMTSLGGFGRAWSVGIVAFSAARALLAWPALARYGVNPWLFLAIDLLTAPPYGISQAVTVKILRDPDRPPRDALGWCAMVVAMFLAPYVYIFAASGEMPALAYAGLAAWMVLFGVLAVLRTARQVREPNESQNSETLVHHIAIPASPAESPN
;
A
#
# COMPACT_ATOMS: atom_id res chain seq x y z
N MET A 1 -13.08 -40.01 1.77
CA MET A 1 -12.20 -39.14 2.56
C MET A 1 -12.87 -37.75 2.64
N ARG A 2 -13.49 -37.40 3.77
CA ARG A 2 -14.18 -36.09 3.93
C ARG A 2 -13.13 -35.04 4.28
N VAL A 3 -12.76 -34.20 3.33
CA VAL A 3 -11.89 -33.04 3.59
C VAL A 3 -12.60 -32.13 4.58
N ASN A 4 -12.05 -32.01 5.79
CA ASN A 4 -12.59 -31.17 6.84
C ASN A 4 -12.42 -29.69 6.44
N ARG A 5 -13.53 -29.03 6.09
CA ARG A 5 -13.57 -27.64 5.59
C ARG A 5 -13.16 -26.59 6.63
N ASN A 6 -12.87 -27.02 7.86
CA ASN A 6 -12.53 -26.17 8.99
C ASN A 6 -11.02 -26.07 9.29
N SER A 7 -10.14 -26.58 8.40
CA SER A 7 -8.69 -26.39 8.63
C SER A 7 -8.33 -24.89 8.52
N PRO A 8 -7.54 -24.35 9.47
CA PRO A 8 -7.12 -22.94 9.43
C PRO A 8 -6.36 -22.60 8.15
N ILE A 9 -5.63 -23.56 7.59
CA ILE A 9 -4.87 -23.43 6.34
C ILE A 9 -5.77 -23.12 5.14
N ILE A 10 -6.93 -23.79 5.01
CA ILE A 10 -7.86 -23.53 3.89
C ILE A 10 -8.55 -22.16 4.04
N ARG A 11 -8.77 -21.69 5.28
CA ARG A 11 -9.23 -20.31 5.53
C ARG A 11 -8.19 -19.28 5.16
N ASP A 12 -6.92 -19.52 5.45
CA ASP A 12 -5.83 -18.60 5.09
C ASP A 12 -5.63 -18.53 3.58
N MET A 13 -5.71 -19.65 2.85
CA MET A 13 -5.63 -19.65 1.39
C MET A 13 -6.81 -18.92 0.72
N THR A 14 -8.02 -19.04 1.29
CA THR A 14 -9.21 -18.34 0.77
C THR A 14 -9.26 -16.86 1.19
N SER A 15 -8.70 -16.49 2.35
CA SER A 15 -8.57 -15.09 2.80
C SER A 15 -7.48 -14.33 2.03
N LEU A 16 -6.35 -14.98 1.72
CA LEU A 16 -5.32 -14.47 0.80
C LEU A 16 -5.91 -14.21 -0.59
N GLY A 17 -6.75 -15.12 -1.09
CA GLY A 17 -7.48 -14.95 -2.34
C GLY A 17 -8.47 -13.78 -2.29
N GLY A 18 -9.21 -13.62 -1.20
CA GLY A 18 -10.17 -12.52 -1.02
C GLY A 18 -9.49 -11.14 -0.93
N PHE A 19 -8.46 -11.02 -0.10
CA PHE A 19 -7.68 -9.79 0.06
C PHE A 19 -6.96 -9.41 -1.23
N GLY A 20 -6.26 -10.36 -1.86
CA GLY A 20 -5.59 -10.13 -3.13
C GLY A 20 -6.56 -9.71 -4.23
N ARG A 21 -7.75 -10.32 -4.31
CA ARG A 21 -8.80 -9.93 -5.26
C ARG A 21 -9.35 -8.54 -4.98
N ALA A 22 -9.66 -8.21 -3.73
CA ALA A 22 -10.18 -6.88 -3.35
C ALA A 22 -9.14 -5.78 -3.63
N TRP A 23 -7.87 -6.06 -3.34
CA TRP A 23 -6.76 -5.16 -3.63
C TRP A 23 -6.56 -4.95 -5.14
N SER A 24 -6.56 -6.03 -5.93
CA SER A 24 -6.46 -5.94 -7.40
C SER A 24 -7.65 -5.20 -8.01
N VAL A 25 -8.87 -5.48 -7.55
CA VAL A 25 -10.08 -4.75 -7.98
C VAL A 25 -9.98 -3.27 -7.62
N GLY A 26 -9.50 -2.96 -6.40
CA GLY A 26 -9.26 -1.58 -5.97
C GLY A 26 -8.27 -0.84 -6.85
N ILE A 27 -7.15 -1.48 -7.21
CA ILE A 27 -6.14 -0.93 -8.12
C ILE A 27 -6.73 -0.67 -9.50
N VAL A 28 -7.43 -1.66 -10.07
CA VAL A 28 -8.02 -1.52 -11.41
C VAL A 28 -9.08 -0.42 -11.43
N ALA A 29 -9.98 -0.43 -10.45
CA ALA A 29 -11.03 0.58 -10.34
C ALA A 29 -10.46 1.99 -10.14
N PHE A 30 -9.45 2.14 -9.28
CA PHE A 30 -8.80 3.42 -9.04
C PHE A 30 -8.06 3.94 -10.28
N SER A 31 -7.30 3.07 -10.96
CA SER A 31 -6.57 3.43 -12.18
C SER A 31 -7.53 3.80 -13.31
N ALA A 32 -8.61 3.04 -13.49
CA ALA A 32 -9.67 3.36 -14.45
C ALA A 32 -10.33 4.71 -14.12
N ALA A 33 -10.66 4.95 -12.85
CA ALA A 33 -11.24 6.22 -12.42
C ALA A 33 -10.30 7.40 -12.72
N ARG A 34 -9.00 7.29 -12.41
CA ARG A 34 -8.03 8.35 -12.74
C ARG A 34 -7.93 8.58 -14.24
N ALA A 35 -7.83 7.51 -15.03
CA ALA A 35 -7.74 7.61 -16.48
C ALA A 35 -8.99 8.27 -17.07
N LEU A 36 -10.18 7.89 -16.62
CA LEU A 36 -11.45 8.48 -17.09
C LEU A 36 -11.60 9.94 -16.69
N LEU A 37 -11.22 10.31 -15.46
CA LEU A 37 -11.25 11.69 -14.99
C LEU A 37 -10.26 12.58 -15.77
N ALA A 38 -9.07 12.05 -16.05
CA ALA A 38 -8.05 12.77 -16.80
C ALA A 38 -8.32 12.76 -18.31
N TRP A 39 -9.14 11.83 -18.83
CA TRP A 39 -9.31 11.57 -20.26
C TRP A 39 -9.59 12.81 -21.11
N PRO A 40 -10.56 13.69 -20.76
CA PRO A 40 -10.87 14.85 -21.59
C PRO A 40 -9.68 15.81 -21.67
N ALA A 41 -8.91 15.94 -20.59
CA ALA A 41 -7.70 16.74 -20.55
C ALA A 41 -6.58 16.06 -21.36
N LEU A 42 -6.30 14.78 -21.12
CA LEU A 42 -5.24 14.02 -21.79
C LEU A 42 -5.44 14.02 -23.32
N ALA A 43 -6.64 13.69 -23.78
CA ALA A 43 -6.96 13.63 -25.20
C ALA A 43 -6.87 15.01 -25.88
N ARG A 44 -7.28 16.09 -25.18
CA ARG A 44 -7.18 17.46 -25.68
C ARG A 44 -5.74 17.91 -25.92
N TYR A 45 -4.79 17.37 -25.17
CA TYR A 45 -3.38 17.75 -25.22
C TYR A 45 -2.48 16.72 -25.89
N GLY A 46 -3.06 15.78 -26.64
CA GLY A 46 -2.33 14.78 -27.43
C GLY A 46 -1.78 13.60 -26.63
N VAL A 47 -2.09 13.50 -25.33
CA VAL A 47 -1.65 12.37 -24.50
C VAL A 47 -2.58 11.18 -24.73
N ASN A 48 -2.01 10.04 -25.14
CA ASN A 48 -2.79 8.81 -25.32
C ASN A 48 -3.30 8.27 -23.96
N PRO A 49 -4.62 8.27 -23.70
CA PRO A 49 -5.18 7.86 -22.41
C PRO A 49 -5.05 6.36 -22.14
N TRP A 50 -5.01 5.53 -23.18
CA TRP A 50 -4.83 4.08 -23.04
C TRP A 50 -3.42 3.73 -22.58
N LEU A 51 -2.42 4.43 -23.12
CA LEU A 51 -1.03 4.23 -22.70
C LEU A 51 -0.81 4.75 -21.28
N PHE A 52 -1.45 5.88 -20.92
CA PHE A 52 -1.49 6.33 -19.51
C PHE A 52 -2.08 5.25 -18.60
N LEU A 53 -3.24 4.69 -18.94
CA LEU A 53 -3.89 3.63 -18.15
C LEU A 53 -3.01 2.38 -18.03
N ALA A 54 -2.33 1.99 -19.11
CA ALA A 54 -1.42 0.84 -19.09
C ALA A 54 -0.24 1.08 -18.14
N ILE A 55 0.40 2.25 -18.20
CA ILE A 55 1.48 2.62 -17.29
C ILE A 55 0.98 2.67 -15.84
N ASP A 56 -0.19 3.23 -15.61
CA ASP A 56 -0.79 3.30 -14.27
C ASP A 56 -1.04 1.91 -13.68
N LEU A 57 -1.65 1.01 -14.46
CA LEU A 57 -1.90 -0.36 -14.04
C LEU A 57 -0.60 -1.15 -13.81
N LEU A 58 0.43 -0.94 -14.63
CA LEU A 58 1.71 -1.66 -14.49
C LEU A 58 2.51 -1.19 -13.28
N THR A 59 2.41 0.09 -12.93
CA THR A 59 3.14 0.69 -11.79
C THR A 59 2.45 0.41 -10.46
N ALA A 60 1.14 0.13 -10.44
CA ALA A 60 0.39 -0.08 -9.21
C ALA A 60 0.81 -1.30 -8.37
N PRO A 61 1.08 -2.51 -8.94
CA PRO A 61 1.55 -3.64 -8.15
C PRO A 61 2.90 -3.40 -7.43
N PRO A 62 3.98 -2.98 -8.12
CA PRO A 62 5.24 -2.70 -7.44
C PRO A 62 5.12 -1.53 -6.46
N TYR A 63 4.27 -0.53 -6.74
CA TYR A 63 3.96 0.55 -5.79
C TYR A 63 3.38 0.00 -4.47
N GLY A 64 2.33 -0.82 -4.54
CA GLY A 64 1.66 -1.35 -3.35
C GLY A 64 2.54 -2.30 -2.54
N ILE A 65 3.31 -3.16 -3.21
CA ILE A 65 4.29 -4.05 -2.56
C ILE A 65 5.34 -3.20 -1.83
N SER A 66 5.89 -2.19 -2.50
CA SER A 66 6.92 -1.34 -1.92
C SER A 66 6.39 -0.54 -0.73
N GLN A 67 5.14 -0.08 -0.78
CA GLN A 67 4.49 0.56 0.37
C GLN A 67 4.35 -0.40 1.56
N ALA A 68 3.88 -1.64 1.33
CA ALA A 68 3.72 -2.62 2.40
C ALA A 68 5.06 -3.00 3.05
N VAL A 69 6.11 -3.20 2.23
CA VAL A 69 7.46 -3.49 2.73
C VAL A 69 8.04 -2.29 3.49
N THR A 70 7.85 -1.07 2.98
CA THR A 70 8.26 0.16 3.67
C THR A 70 7.63 0.26 5.06
N VAL A 71 6.32 0.07 5.16
CA VAL A 71 5.61 0.08 6.46
C VAL A 71 6.13 -1.02 7.38
N LYS A 72 6.35 -2.23 6.85
CA LYS A 72 6.87 -3.36 7.63
C LYS A 72 8.24 -3.06 8.23
N ILE A 73 9.17 -2.52 7.44
CA ILE A 73 10.52 -2.17 7.91
C ILE A 73 10.46 -1.03 8.93
N LEU A 74 9.66 0.00 8.68
CA LEU A 74 9.55 1.16 9.59
C LEU A 74 8.87 0.82 10.93
N ARG A 75 8.09 -0.26 10.98
CA ARG A 75 7.48 -0.78 12.21
C ARG A 75 8.36 -1.74 12.98
N ASP A 76 9.41 -2.27 12.37
CA ASP A 76 10.29 -3.26 12.97
C ASP A 76 11.32 -2.53 13.86
N PRO A 77 11.26 -2.67 15.20
CA PRO A 77 12.16 -1.98 16.11
C PRO A 77 13.61 -2.48 16.01
N ASP A 78 13.81 -3.70 15.50
CA ASP A 78 15.13 -4.33 15.38
C ASP A 78 15.83 -3.97 14.06
N ARG A 79 15.11 -3.31 13.12
CA ARG A 79 15.67 -2.88 11.84
C ARG A 79 15.94 -1.39 11.80
N PRO A 80 17.08 -0.98 11.20
CA PRO A 80 17.35 0.44 11.01
C PRO A 80 16.42 1.01 9.91
N PRO A 81 15.81 2.20 10.12
CA PRO A 81 14.88 2.81 9.15
C PRO A 81 15.46 3.03 7.76
N ARG A 82 16.78 3.13 7.64
CA ARG A 82 17.49 3.29 6.37
C ARG A 82 17.26 2.14 5.39
N ASP A 83 16.95 0.95 5.90
CA ASP A 83 16.67 -0.23 5.06
C ASP A 83 15.38 -0.05 4.25
N ALA A 84 14.51 0.89 4.65
CA ALA A 84 13.32 1.26 3.91
C ALA A 84 13.61 2.22 2.73
N LEU A 85 14.79 2.86 2.65
CA LEU A 85 15.06 3.91 1.66
C LEU A 85 14.89 3.45 0.21
N GLY A 86 15.39 2.26 -0.13
CA GLY A 86 15.23 1.69 -1.47
C GLY A 86 13.76 1.43 -1.82
N TRP A 87 12.98 0.99 -0.85
CA TRP A 87 11.54 0.77 -1.02
C TRP A 87 10.76 2.08 -1.11
N CYS A 88 11.12 3.10 -0.31
CA CYS A 88 10.60 4.46 -0.46
C CYS A 88 10.89 5.03 -1.84
N ALA A 89 12.11 4.85 -2.35
CA ALA A 89 12.47 5.30 -3.70
C ALA A 89 11.62 4.61 -4.77
N MET A 90 11.36 3.30 -4.62
CA MET A 90 10.48 2.56 -5.53
C MET A 90 9.03 3.06 -5.46
N VAL A 91 8.49 3.34 -4.26
CA VAL A 91 7.17 3.96 -4.09
C VAL A 91 7.08 5.28 -4.84
N VAL A 92 8.08 6.15 -4.67
CA VAL A 92 8.14 7.45 -5.36
C VAL A 92 8.23 7.25 -6.88
N ALA A 93 9.10 6.37 -7.34
CA ALA A 93 9.28 6.11 -8.77
C ALA A 93 7.99 5.60 -9.43
N MET A 94 7.34 4.61 -8.82
CA MET A 94 6.10 4.04 -9.36
C MET A 94 4.93 5.02 -9.29
N PHE A 95 4.86 5.87 -8.26
CA PHE A 95 3.88 6.94 -8.17
C PHE A 95 4.08 7.98 -9.28
N LEU A 96 5.31 8.40 -9.55
CA LEU A 96 5.63 9.45 -10.50
C LEU A 96 5.57 9.00 -11.96
N ALA A 97 5.86 7.73 -12.26
CA ALA A 97 5.90 7.18 -13.61
C ALA A 97 4.71 7.56 -14.52
N PRO A 98 3.43 7.38 -14.12
CA PRO A 98 2.30 7.77 -14.97
C PRO A 98 2.24 9.29 -15.24
N TYR A 99 2.71 10.13 -14.32
CA TYR A 99 2.75 11.59 -14.50
C TYR A 99 3.90 12.02 -15.39
N VAL A 100 5.07 11.38 -15.27
CA VAL A 100 6.22 11.60 -16.18
C VAL A 100 5.81 11.34 -17.61
N TYR A 101 5.03 10.28 -17.86
CA TYR A 101 4.46 10.03 -19.19
C TYR A 101 3.57 11.19 -19.68
N ILE A 102 2.70 11.75 -18.84
CA ILE A 102 1.88 12.90 -19.22
C ILE A 102 2.76 14.09 -19.63
N PHE A 103 3.79 14.43 -18.84
CA PHE A 103 4.69 15.54 -19.17
C PHE A 103 5.51 15.29 -20.44
N ALA A 104 5.94 14.05 -20.68
CA ALA A 104 6.74 13.67 -21.84
C ALA A 104 5.91 13.57 -23.13
N ALA A 105 4.64 13.16 -23.01
CA ALA A 105 3.74 12.98 -24.15
C ALA A 105 2.83 14.19 -24.40
N SER A 106 2.71 15.13 -23.44
CA SER A 106 1.95 16.34 -23.64
C SER A 106 2.58 17.19 -24.73
N GLY A 107 1.79 17.66 -25.70
CA GLY A 107 2.19 18.76 -26.58
C GLY A 107 2.22 20.10 -25.82
N GLU A 108 1.79 21.18 -26.46
CA GLU A 108 1.67 22.49 -25.82
C GLU A 108 0.48 22.54 -24.84
N MET A 109 0.71 22.08 -23.61
CA MET A 109 -0.24 22.27 -22.51
C MET A 109 -0.11 23.69 -21.93
N PRO A 110 -1.23 24.41 -21.70
CA PRO A 110 -1.20 25.68 -21.01
C PRO A 110 -0.70 25.49 -19.57
N ALA A 111 0.00 26.49 -19.03
CA ALA A 111 0.59 26.44 -17.68
C ALA A 111 -0.41 26.02 -16.58
N LEU A 112 -1.68 26.40 -16.73
CA LEU A 112 -2.74 26.02 -15.79
C LEU A 112 -3.00 24.51 -15.75
N ALA A 113 -2.87 23.80 -16.88
CA ALA A 113 -3.02 22.35 -16.93
C ALA A 113 -1.88 21.65 -16.18
N TYR A 114 -0.64 22.13 -16.36
CA TYR A 114 0.51 21.64 -15.58
C TYR A 114 0.37 21.94 -14.09
N ALA A 115 -0.12 23.14 -13.73
CA ALA A 115 -0.38 23.48 -12.33
C ALA A 115 -1.45 22.58 -11.70
N GLY A 116 -2.53 22.28 -12.43
CA GLY A 116 -3.56 21.34 -12.00
C GLY A 116 -3.01 19.93 -11.79
N LEU A 117 -2.18 19.44 -12.72
CA LEU A 117 -1.53 18.14 -12.60
C LEU A 117 -0.58 18.09 -11.39
N ALA A 118 0.24 19.13 -11.20
CA ALA A 118 1.14 19.25 -10.07
C ALA A 118 0.37 19.30 -8.74
N ALA A 119 -0.72 20.05 -8.66
CA ALA A 119 -1.58 20.10 -7.47
C ALA A 119 -2.17 18.72 -7.16
N TRP A 120 -2.58 17.97 -8.20
CA TRP A 120 -3.07 16.60 -8.06
C TRP A 120 -1.98 15.66 -7.52
N MET A 121 -0.76 15.74 -8.06
CA MET A 121 0.39 14.97 -7.59
C MET A 121 0.72 15.27 -6.13
N VAL A 122 0.71 16.54 -5.73
CA VAL A 122 0.94 16.96 -4.35
C VAL A 122 -0.16 16.43 -3.45
N LEU A 123 -1.44 16.58 -3.82
CA LEU A 123 -2.56 16.10 -3.03
C LEU A 123 -2.46 14.59 -2.76
N PHE A 124 -2.32 13.78 -3.81
CA PHE A 124 -2.26 12.33 -3.66
C PHE A 124 -0.95 11.85 -3.01
N GLY A 125 0.17 12.52 -3.30
CA GLY A 125 1.44 12.25 -2.65
C GLY A 125 1.37 12.49 -1.14
N VAL A 126 0.81 13.63 -0.71
CA VAL A 126 0.60 13.94 0.71
C VAL A 126 -0.35 12.92 1.36
N LEU A 127 -1.47 12.59 0.71
CA LEU A 127 -2.39 11.58 1.24
C LEU A 127 -1.73 10.21 1.39
N ALA A 128 -0.87 9.81 0.45
CA ALA A 128 -0.11 8.56 0.53
C ALA A 128 0.86 8.58 1.72
N VAL A 129 1.63 9.66 1.89
CA VAL A 129 2.55 9.82 3.02
C VAL A 129 1.80 9.80 4.35
N LEU A 130 0.70 10.54 4.48
CA LEU A 130 -0.12 10.57 5.70
C LEU A 130 -0.70 9.20 6.03
N ARG A 131 -1.17 8.46 5.01
CA ARG A 131 -1.66 7.09 5.17
C ARG A 131 -0.55 6.17 5.68
N THR A 132 0.63 6.18 5.05
CA THR A 132 1.78 5.39 5.48
C THR A 132 2.21 5.75 6.89
N ALA A 133 2.27 7.04 7.23
CA ALA A 133 2.63 7.50 8.57
C ALA A 133 1.63 7.04 9.64
N ARG A 134 0.32 7.04 9.34
CA ARG A 134 -0.72 6.48 10.23
C ARG A 134 -0.54 4.98 10.41
N GLN A 135 -0.34 4.25 9.31
CA GLN A 135 -0.12 2.80 9.36
C GLN A 135 1.11 2.42 10.17
N VAL A 136 2.21 3.18 10.08
CA VAL A 136 3.41 2.92 10.90
C VAL A 136 3.12 3.11 12.40
N ARG A 137 2.27 4.08 12.77
CA ARG A 137 1.99 4.45 14.17
C ARG A 137 0.90 3.60 14.84
N GLU A 138 0.07 2.90 14.08
CA GLU A 138 -0.99 2.04 14.64
C GLU A 138 -0.38 0.95 15.55
N PRO A 139 -0.88 0.71 16.77
CA PRO A 139 -0.41 -0.36 17.64
C PRO A 139 -0.75 -1.75 17.06
N ASN A 140 0.17 -2.72 17.14
CA ASN A 140 -0.12 -4.10 16.74
C ASN A 140 -0.95 -4.81 17.83
N GLU A 141 -2.24 -5.07 17.56
CA GLU A 141 -3.13 -5.81 18.48
C GLU A 141 -2.63 -7.23 18.83
N SER A 142 -1.83 -7.84 17.94
CA SER A 142 -1.22 -9.15 18.14
C SER A 142 -0.19 -9.17 19.27
N GLN A 143 0.60 -8.11 19.42
CA GLN A 143 1.63 -8.01 20.46
C GLN A 143 1.02 -7.73 21.84
N ASN A 144 -0.10 -6.98 21.87
CA ASN A 144 -0.83 -6.69 23.10
C ASN A 144 -1.53 -7.94 23.67
N SER A 145 -1.98 -8.84 22.80
CA SER A 145 -2.61 -10.11 23.19
C SER A 145 -1.60 -11.11 23.80
N GLU A 146 -0.40 -11.23 23.22
CA GLU A 146 0.68 -12.06 23.80
C GLU A 146 1.16 -11.51 25.15
N THR A 147 1.28 -10.18 25.28
CA THR A 147 1.68 -9.54 26.54
C THR A 147 0.63 -9.72 27.62
N LEU A 148 -0.67 -9.63 27.29
CA LEU A 148 -1.78 -9.91 28.20
C LEU A 148 -1.82 -11.38 28.64
N VAL A 149 -1.61 -12.33 27.73
CA VAL A 149 -1.56 -13.77 28.06
C VAL A 149 -0.38 -14.08 28.97
N HIS A 150 0.80 -13.51 28.70
CA HIS A 150 1.99 -13.73 29.54
C HIS A 150 1.88 -13.06 30.92
N HIS A 151 1.12 -11.97 31.05
CA HIS A 151 0.92 -11.29 32.34
C HIS A 151 -0.17 -11.97 33.20
N ILE A 152 -1.16 -12.64 32.58
CA ILE A 152 -2.19 -13.42 33.28
C ILE A 152 -1.65 -14.78 33.76
N ALA A 153 -0.60 -15.32 33.15
CA ALA A 153 -0.09 -16.67 33.41
C ALA A 153 0.76 -16.86 34.69
N ILE A 154 0.98 -15.84 35.55
CA ILE A 154 1.68 -16.03 36.83
C ILE A 154 0.98 -15.29 37.98
N PRO A 155 0.39 -16.05 38.92
CA PRO A 155 0.82 -15.95 40.32
C PRO A 155 1.40 -17.27 40.86
N ALA A 156 2.40 -17.11 41.72
CA ALA A 156 3.29 -18.11 42.30
C ALA A 156 2.63 -19.39 42.85
N SER A 157 3.26 -20.53 42.56
CA SER A 157 3.10 -21.75 43.36
C SER A 157 3.79 -21.53 44.73
N PRO A 158 3.08 -21.67 45.86
CA PRO A 158 3.73 -21.65 47.17
C PRO A 158 4.52 -22.94 47.31
N ALA A 159 5.82 -22.81 47.58
CA ALA A 159 6.72 -23.91 47.86
C ALA A 159 6.20 -24.79 49.00
N GLU A 160 6.35 -26.10 48.83
CA GLU A 160 6.19 -27.12 49.86
C GLU A 160 6.91 -26.71 51.16
N SER A 161 6.21 -26.80 52.30
CA SER A 161 6.87 -26.89 53.61
C SER A 161 6.91 -28.36 54.03
N PRO A 162 8.10 -28.96 54.24
CA PRO A 162 8.21 -30.31 54.77
C PRO A 162 8.01 -30.28 56.30
N ASN A 163 7.09 -31.11 56.80
CA ASN A 163 7.08 -31.64 58.17
C ASN A 163 6.55 -33.07 58.13
#